data_AF-A0A7C7A886-F1
#
_entry.id   AF-A0A7C7A886-F1
#
_cell.length_a   1.000
_cell.length_b   1.000
_cell.length_c   1.000
_cell.angle_alpha   90.00
_cell.angle_beta   90.00
_cell.angle_gamma   90.00
#
_symmetry.space_group_name_H-M   'P 1'
#
loop_
_entity.id
_entity.type
_entity.pdbx_description
1 polymer ?
#
loop_
_entity_poly.entity_id
_entity_poly.type
_entity_poly.pdbx_seq_one_letter_code
_entity_poly.pdbx_strand_id
1 'polypeptide(L)'
;MYRNILKLIAVLVALLFAMTSCKPPAKKPEPIKKPRMELPKIPAKINAGEKKEPILKVYVVQTGKIEKMPLEKYVEGTVAGEIKNDWPIEALKAQAILARTYVLNFVSTKKSKYPGADISTDFEEAQAWNPSNINSKIKEAVKDTRGVVAVYDGKFINAWFHSHAAGQTALAKEGLNYKKAEPPYIVSVKSNDSPDAPANVKHWTATFTKSEVINALKKMGLGINDFKTV
;
A
#
# COMPACT_ATOMS: atom_id res chain seq x y z
N MET A 1 -25.09 -75.24 14.00
CA MET A 1 -25.76 -73.94 14.27
C MET A 1 -24.80 -72.75 14.18
N TYR A 2 -23.63 -72.78 14.83
CA TYR A 2 -22.68 -71.66 14.90
C TYR A 2 -22.11 -71.15 13.56
N ARG A 3 -21.91 -72.05 12.58
CA ARG A 3 -21.27 -71.73 11.29
C ARG A 3 -22.13 -70.85 10.36
N ASN A 4 -23.46 -70.88 10.53
CA ASN A 4 -24.39 -70.05 9.76
C ASN A 4 -24.57 -68.67 10.41
N ILE A 5 -24.48 -68.59 11.74
CA ILE A 5 -24.52 -67.33 12.49
C ILE A 5 -23.29 -66.48 12.18
N LEU A 6 -22.09 -67.10 12.10
CA LEU A 6 -20.86 -66.37 11.76
C LEU A 6 -20.86 -65.81 10.33
N LYS A 7 -21.46 -66.53 9.38
CA LYS A 7 -21.65 -66.05 8.00
C LYS A 7 -22.65 -64.89 7.94
N LEU A 8 -23.73 -64.96 8.72
CA LEU A 8 -24.72 -63.90 8.79
C LEU A 8 -24.14 -62.61 9.39
N ILE A 9 -23.32 -62.74 10.45
CA ILE A 9 -22.61 -61.60 11.06
C ILE A 9 -21.58 -61.02 10.08
N ALA A 10 -20.82 -61.85 9.37
CA ALA A 10 -19.86 -61.38 8.37
C ALA A 10 -20.53 -60.61 7.21
N VAL A 11 -21.71 -61.07 6.76
CA VAL A 11 -22.49 -60.37 5.72
C VAL A 11 -23.08 -59.06 6.24
N LEU A 12 -23.56 -59.02 7.49
CA LEU A 12 -24.06 -57.80 8.12
C LEU A 12 -22.96 -56.76 8.34
N VAL A 13 -21.76 -57.18 8.75
CA VAL A 13 -20.60 -56.29 8.91
C VAL A 13 -20.12 -55.76 7.54
N ALA A 14 -20.11 -56.60 6.50
CA ALA A 14 -19.79 -56.17 5.14
C ALA A 14 -20.80 -55.16 4.57
N LEU A 15 -22.10 -55.33 4.87
CA LEU A 15 -23.16 -54.38 4.50
C LEU A 15 -23.07 -53.06 5.28
N LEU A 16 -22.65 -53.10 6.54
CA LEU A 16 -22.41 -51.89 7.36
C LEU A 16 -21.21 -51.07 6.85
N PHE A 17 -20.16 -51.72 6.33
CA PHE A 17 -19.03 -51.04 5.69
C PHE A 17 -19.34 -50.50 4.29
N ALA A 18 -20.34 -51.05 3.59
CA ALA A 18 -20.75 -50.56 2.27
C ALA A 18 -21.63 -49.28 2.33
N MET A 19 -22.15 -48.91 3.51
CA MET A 19 -22.98 -47.70 3.68
C MET A 19 -22.20 -46.46 4.13
N THR A 20 -20.89 -46.54 4.36
CA THR A 20 -20.02 -45.35 4.48
C THR A 20 -19.66 -44.84 3.08
N SER A 21 -20.68 -44.41 2.34
CA SER A 21 -20.53 -43.76 1.04
C SER A 21 -19.82 -42.42 1.24
N CYS A 22 -18.64 -42.28 0.63
CA CYS A 22 -17.92 -41.02 0.51
C CYS A 22 -18.87 -39.94 -0.01
N LYS A 23 -19.09 -38.88 0.79
CA LYS A 23 -19.74 -37.66 0.29
C LYS A 23 -18.81 -37.07 -0.79
N PRO A 24 -19.31 -36.73 -1.99
CA PRO A 24 -18.50 -36.01 -2.95
C PRO A 24 -18.04 -34.68 -2.31
N PRO A 25 -16.80 -34.23 -2.59
CA PRO A 25 -16.32 -32.96 -2.08
C PRO A 25 -17.30 -31.86 -2.50
N ALA A 26 -17.67 -31.00 -1.56
CA ALA A 26 -18.54 -29.87 -1.84
C ALA A 26 -18.02 -29.12 -3.07
N LYS A 27 -18.89 -28.89 -4.07
CA LYS A 27 -18.55 -28.07 -5.23
C LYS A 27 -18.02 -26.75 -4.71
N LYS A 28 -16.78 -26.42 -5.07
CA LYS A 28 -16.16 -25.12 -4.78
C LYS A 28 -17.16 -24.05 -5.24
N PRO A 29 -17.60 -23.12 -4.36
CA PRO A 29 -18.55 -22.10 -4.75
C PRO A 29 -18.04 -21.40 -6.00
N GLU A 30 -18.91 -21.24 -7.00
CA GLU A 30 -18.55 -20.52 -8.21
C GLU A 30 -18.03 -19.14 -7.80
N PRO A 31 -16.88 -18.69 -8.36
CA PRO A 31 -16.37 -17.37 -8.05
C PRO A 31 -17.45 -16.36 -8.41
N ILE A 32 -17.95 -15.66 -7.40
CA ILE A 32 -18.89 -14.54 -7.54
C ILE A 32 -18.31 -13.65 -8.62
N LYS A 33 -19.00 -13.53 -9.77
CA LYS A 33 -18.64 -12.60 -10.84
C LYS A 33 -18.78 -11.20 -10.26
N LYS A 34 -17.68 -10.68 -9.68
CA LYS A 34 -17.59 -9.26 -9.32
C LYS A 34 -17.91 -8.46 -10.58
N PRO A 35 -18.73 -7.41 -10.51
CA PRO A 35 -18.93 -6.50 -11.63
C PRO A 35 -17.57 -6.12 -12.20
N ARG A 36 -17.41 -6.22 -13.52
CA ARG A 36 -16.17 -5.83 -14.19
C ARG A 36 -15.97 -4.35 -13.94
N MET A 37 -15.15 -4.01 -12.95
CA MET A 37 -14.85 -2.63 -12.59
C MET A 37 -14.17 -1.97 -13.80
N GLU A 38 -14.74 -0.89 -14.31
CA GLU A 38 -14.08 -0.09 -15.34
C GLU A 38 -12.81 0.51 -14.74
N LEU A 39 -11.67 0.31 -15.41
CA LEU A 39 -10.40 0.86 -14.93
C LEU A 39 -10.36 2.37 -15.16
N PRO A 40 -9.76 3.14 -14.24
CA PRO A 40 -9.53 4.57 -14.46
C PRO A 40 -8.66 4.78 -15.70
N LYS A 41 -9.02 5.80 -16.49
CA LYS A 41 -8.24 6.20 -17.66
C LYS A 41 -6.94 6.88 -17.21
N ILE A 42 -5.88 6.68 -17.98
CA ILE A 42 -4.63 7.43 -17.81
C ILE A 42 -4.91 8.92 -18.10
N PRO A 43 -4.48 9.87 -17.24
CA PRO A 43 -4.69 11.29 -17.46
C PRO A 43 -4.14 11.76 -18.81
N ALA A 44 -4.94 12.51 -19.56
CA ALA A 44 -4.62 12.93 -20.93
C ALA A 44 -3.25 13.63 -21.03
N LYS A 45 -2.86 14.42 -20.02
CA LYS A 45 -1.61 15.19 -20.00
C LYS A 45 -0.34 14.32 -19.97
N ILE A 46 -0.43 13.07 -19.50
CA ILE A 46 0.70 12.12 -19.45
C ILE A 46 0.52 10.93 -20.39
N ASN A 47 -0.64 10.84 -21.07
CA ASN A 47 -0.99 9.71 -21.93
C ASN A 47 -0.16 9.77 -23.23
N ALA A 48 0.62 8.72 -23.49
CA ALA A 48 1.46 8.60 -24.67
C ALA A 48 0.78 7.85 -25.83
N GLY A 49 -0.46 7.40 -25.67
CA GLY A 49 -1.22 6.60 -26.62
C GLY A 49 -1.44 5.15 -26.14
N GLU A 50 -2.17 4.37 -26.94
CA GLU A 50 -2.51 2.99 -26.59
C GLU A 50 -1.25 2.13 -26.40
N LYS A 51 -1.25 1.34 -25.31
CA LYS A 51 -0.16 0.43 -24.93
C LYS A 51 1.21 1.09 -24.80
N LYS A 52 1.26 2.43 -24.71
CA LYS A 52 2.49 3.18 -24.46
C LYS A 52 2.56 3.60 -23.00
N GLU A 53 3.78 3.57 -22.47
CA GLU A 53 4.03 4.01 -21.10
C GLU A 53 3.77 5.52 -20.98
N PRO A 54 3.10 5.99 -19.91
CA PRO A 54 2.94 7.41 -19.68
C PRO A 54 4.28 8.12 -19.51
N ILE A 55 4.35 9.36 -20.00
CA ILE A 55 5.52 10.22 -19.83
C ILE A 55 5.14 11.37 -18.91
N LEU A 56 5.91 11.55 -17.84
CA LEU A 56 5.73 12.60 -16.84
C LEU A 56 6.64 13.78 -17.14
N LYS A 57 6.18 15.01 -16.90
CA LYS A 57 7.04 16.17 -16.63
C LYS A 57 7.25 16.26 -15.13
N VAL A 58 8.45 15.93 -14.65
CA VAL A 58 8.76 15.88 -13.21
C VAL A 58 9.65 17.05 -12.84
N TYR A 59 9.25 17.84 -11.85
CA TYR A 59 10.16 18.80 -11.23
C TYR A 59 11.12 18.06 -10.28
N VAL A 60 12.41 18.07 -10.61
CA VAL A 60 13.46 17.41 -9.85
C VAL A 60 14.09 18.42 -8.90
N VAL A 61 13.80 18.31 -7.60
CA VAL A 61 14.23 19.24 -6.55
C VAL A 61 15.75 19.39 -6.53
N GLN A 62 16.50 18.29 -6.71
CA GLN A 62 17.96 18.29 -6.66
C GLN A 62 18.59 19.15 -7.78
N THR A 63 17.96 19.24 -8.94
CA THR A 63 18.48 20.02 -10.09
C THR A 63 17.74 21.34 -10.31
N GLY A 64 16.58 21.52 -9.68
CA GLY A 64 15.68 22.65 -9.89
C GLY A 64 15.02 22.68 -11.26
N LYS A 65 15.03 21.56 -12.01
CA LYS A 65 14.58 21.50 -13.42
C LYS A 65 13.38 20.58 -13.60
N ILE A 66 12.64 20.82 -14.69
CA ILE A 66 11.59 19.92 -15.15
C ILE A 66 12.18 18.96 -16.18
N GLU A 67 12.10 17.67 -15.90
CA GLU A 67 12.59 16.60 -16.76
C GLU A 67 11.43 15.76 -17.27
N LYS A 68 11.49 15.35 -18.54
CA LYS A 68 10.55 14.35 -19.07
C LYS A 68 11.09 12.96 -18.75
N MET A 69 10.30 12.13 -18.08
CA MET A 69 10.70 10.76 -17.77
C MET A 69 9.54 9.76 -17.91
N PRO A 70 9.83 8.51 -18.28
CA PRO A 70 8.84 7.43 -18.23
C PRO A 70 8.31 7.21 -16.81
N LEU A 71 7.03 6.88 -16.68
CA LEU A 71 6.37 6.61 -15.40
C LEU A 71 7.14 5.59 -14.55
N GLU A 72 7.53 4.46 -15.13
CA GLU A 72 8.23 3.39 -14.41
C GLU A 72 9.62 3.85 -13.94
N LYS A 73 10.26 4.79 -14.66
CA LYS A 73 11.53 5.37 -14.20
C LYS A 73 11.34 6.24 -12.96
N TYR A 74 10.25 7.00 -12.90
CA TYR A 74 9.88 7.75 -11.71
C TYR A 74 9.55 6.80 -10.54
N VAL A 75 8.82 5.71 -10.81
CA VAL A 75 8.47 4.69 -9.81
C VAL A 75 9.73 4.02 -9.23
N GLU A 76 10.75 3.67 -10.04
CA GLU A 76 12.02 3.14 -9.53
C GLU A 76 12.66 4.06 -8.49
N GLY A 77 12.79 5.36 -8.81
CA GLY A 77 13.38 6.33 -7.89
C GLY A 77 12.53 6.56 -6.65
N THR A 78 11.20 6.44 -6.77
CA THR A 78 10.27 6.54 -5.64
C THR A 78 10.44 5.35 -4.69
N VAL A 79 10.44 4.12 -5.22
CA VAL A 79 10.66 2.91 -4.39
C VAL A 79 12.01 2.99 -3.67
N ALA A 80 13.06 3.47 -4.36
CA ALA A 80 14.39 3.65 -3.79
C ALA A 80 14.50 4.77 -2.74
N GLY A 81 13.57 5.73 -2.76
CA GLY A 81 13.48 6.82 -1.78
C GLY A 81 12.64 6.45 -0.55
N GLU A 82 11.60 5.64 -0.72
CA GLU A 82 10.60 5.37 0.33
C GLU A 82 10.98 4.16 1.21
N ILE A 83 11.58 3.12 0.65
CA ILE A 83 11.90 1.89 1.40
C ILE A 83 13.32 1.40 1.11
N LYS A 84 13.88 0.58 2.01
CA LYS A 84 15.24 0.06 1.84
C LYS A 84 15.30 -0.89 0.64
N ASN A 85 16.34 -0.74 -0.16
CA ASN A 85 16.51 -1.46 -1.42
C ASN A 85 16.89 -2.95 -1.26
N ASP A 86 17.16 -3.40 -0.03
CA ASP A 86 17.47 -4.79 0.33
C ASP A 86 16.25 -5.54 0.90
N TRP A 87 15.14 -4.86 1.17
CA TRP A 87 13.90 -5.46 1.68
C TRP A 87 13.37 -6.59 0.79
N PRO A 88 12.54 -7.51 1.33
CA PRO A 88 11.98 -8.62 0.57
C PRO A 88 11.34 -8.17 -0.75
N ILE A 89 11.51 -8.97 -1.81
CA ILE A 89 11.05 -8.59 -3.16
C ILE A 89 9.55 -8.27 -3.21
N GLU A 90 8.73 -9.01 -2.45
CA GLU A 90 7.29 -8.76 -2.39
C GLU A 90 6.94 -7.42 -1.71
N ALA A 91 7.75 -6.95 -0.76
CA ALA A 91 7.59 -5.61 -0.18
C ALA A 91 7.94 -4.52 -1.21
N LEU A 92 9.02 -4.73 -1.98
CA LEU A 92 9.40 -3.82 -3.08
C LEU A 92 8.30 -3.77 -4.17
N LYS A 93 7.71 -4.92 -4.51
CA LYS A 93 6.58 -5.01 -5.47
C LYS A 93 5.33 -4.28 -4.96
N ALA A 94 4.98 -4.47 -3.68
CA ALA A 94 3.87 -3.77 -3.06
C ALA A 94 4.09 -2.24 -3.09
N GLN A 95 5.29 -1.78 -2.73
CA GLN A 95 5.64 -0.36 -2.79
C GLN A 95 5.59 0.20 -4.22
N ALA A 96 6.04 -0.56 -5.23
CA ALA A 96 5.97 -0.15 -6.62
C ALA A 96 4.51 0.07 -7.08
N ILE A 97 3.59 -0.81 -6.68
CA ILE A 97 2.15 -0.66 -6.96
C ILE A 97 1.59 0.58 -6.27
N LEU A 98 1.93 0.82 -5.00
CA LEU A 98 1.47 1.99 -4.26
C LEU A 98 2.02 3.30 -4.86
N ALA A 99 3.32 3.37 -5.15
CA ALA A 99 3.95 4.52 -5.78
C ALA A 99 3.34 4.84 -7.14
N ARG A 100 3.15 3.82 -8.00
CA ARG A 100 2.50 3.99 -9.31
C ARG A 100 1.07 4.49 -9.18
N THR A 101 0.32 3.93 -8.23
CA THR A 101 -1.06 4.35 -7.96
C THR A 101 -1.10 5.80 -7.45
N TYR A 102 -0.17 6.18 -6.57
CA TYR A 102 -0.06 7.53 -6.04
C TYR A 102 0.17 8.55 -7.15
N VAL A 103 1.19 8.38 -7.99
CA VAL A 103 1.48 9.35 -9.07
C VAL A 103 0.31 9.48 -10.05
N LEU A 104 -0.34 8.36 -10.42
CA LEU A 104 -1.52 8.41 -11.29
C LEU A 104 -2.70 9.14 -10.62
N ASN A 105 -2.95 8.88 -9.33
CA ASN A 105 -3.98 9.58 -8.58
C ASN A 105 -3.66 11.09 -8.42
N PHE A 106 -2.41 11.43 -8.10
CA PHE A 106 -1.93 12.81 -7.98
C PHE A 106 -2.16 13.57 -9.29
N VAL A 107 -1.67 13.03 -10.40
CA VAL A 107 -1.78 13.63 -11.73
C VAL A 107 -3.26 13.79 -12.15
N SER A 108 -4.14 12.89 -11.70
CA SER A 108 -5.59 12.92 -11.98
C SER A 108 -6.36 13.95 -11.15
N THR A 109 -5.94 14.22 -9.92
CA THR A 109 -6.76 14.93 -8.93
C THR A 109 -6.14 16.22 -8.41
N LYS A 110 -4.85 16.42 -8.63
CA LYS A 110 -4.07 17.56 -8.12
C LYS A 110 -3.28 18.22 -9.26
N LYS A 111 -2.84 19.44 -8.97
CA LYS A 111 -1.84 20.17 -9.75
C LYS A 111 -0.56 20.25 -8.93
N SER A 112 0.58 20.09 -9.59
CA SER A 112 1.87 20.34 -8.96
C SER A 112 1.95 21.79 -8.48
N LYS A 113 2.56 22.02 -7.31
CA LYS A 113 2.95 23.34 -6.80
C LYS A 113 4.08 23.95 -7.62
N TYR A 114 4.78 23.15 -8.43
CA TYR A 114 5.81 23.59 -9.35
C TYR A 114 5.21 23.85 -10.74
N PRO A 115 5.18 25.12 -11.21
CA PRO A 115 4.58 25.47 -12.49
C PRO A 115 5.18 24.69 -13.66
N GLY A 116 4.34 24.10 -14.50
CA GLY A 116 4.74 23.36 -15.69
C GLY A 116 5.04 21.88 -15.48
N ALA A 117 5.08 21.40 -14.22
CA ALA A 117 5.28 20.00 -13.89
C ALA A 117 3.95 19.24 -13.67
N ASP A 118 3.94 17.95 -13.97
CA ASP A 118 2.85 17.04 -13.66
C ASP A 118 2.91 16.56 -12.20
N ILE A 119 4.12 16.37 -11.67
CA ILE A 119 4.46 15.97 -10.30
C ILE A 119 5.90 16.44 -9.97
N SER A 120 6.37 16.28 -8.74
CA SER A 120 7.74 16.59 -8.32
C SER A 120 8.40 15.44 -7.54
N THR A 121 9.68 15.62 -7.25
CA THR A 121 10.45 14.79 -6.31
C THR A 121 10.51 15.40 -4.91
N ASP A 122 9.66 16.39 -4.61
CA ASP A 122 9.54 16.98 -3.29
C ASP A 122 8.67 16.07 -2.41
N PHE A 123 9.26 15.53 -1.33
CA PHE A 123 8.57 14.62 -0.42
C PHE A 123 7.43 15.32 0.36
N GLU A 124 7.46 16.64 0.51
CA GLU A 124 6.38 17.39 1.16
C GLU A 124 5.13 17.53 0.26
N GLU A 125 5.31 17.39 -1.06
CA GLU A 125 4.21 17.45 -2.03
C GLU A 125 3.77 16.06 -2.50
N ALA A 126 4.74 15.22 -2.82
CA ALA A 126 4.58 13.98 -3.53
C ALA A 126 5.11 12.81 -2.70
N GLN A 127 6.28 12.28 -3.07
CA GLN A 127 6.88 11.08 -2.48
C GLN A 127 8.39 11.27 -2.40
N ALA A 128 9.04 10.59 -1.47
CA ALA A 128 10.49 10.52 -1.42
C ALA A 128 11.02 9.90 -2.72
N TRP A 129 12.08 10.48 -3.28
CA TRP A 129 12.65 10.05 -4.54
C TRP A 129 14.16 10.07 -4.48
N ASN A 130 14.79 8.91 -4.62
CA ASN A 130 16.24 8.76 -4.53
C ASN A 130 16.80 7.84 -5.62
N PRO A 131 17.24 8.38 -6.77
CA PRO A 131 17.67 7.57 -7.90
C PRO A 131 19.01 6.88 -7.67
N SER A 132 19.84 7.36 -6.73
CA SER A 132 21.14 6.74 -6.45
C SER A 132 21.03 5.42 -5.70
N ASN A 133 19.89 5.19 -5.02
CA ASN A 133 19.62 3.95 -4.29
C ASN A 133 18.99 2.83 -5.15
N ILE A 134 18.72 3.09 -6.44
CA ILE A 134 18.13 2.08 -7.34
C ILE A 134 19.12 0.94 -7.58
N ASN A 135 18.74 -0.28 -7.17
CA ASN A 135 19.49 -1.51 -7.45
C ASN A 135 18.71 -2.44 -8.42
N SER A 136 19.28 -3.60 -8.75
CA SER A 136 18.64 -4.59 -9.63
C SER A 136 17.31 -5.11 -9.07
N LYS A 137 17.21 -5.30 -7.75
CA LYS A 137 16.01 -5.79 -7.07
C LYS A 137 14.83 -4.83 -7.19
N ILE A 138 15.08 -3.52 -7.10
CA ILE A 138 14.06 -2.49 -7.35
C ILE A 138 13.61 -2.51 -8.80
N LYS A 139 14.56 -2.57 -9.76
CA LYS A 139 14.21 -2.65 -11.18
C LYS A 139 13.37 -3.88 -11.49
N GLU A 140 13.70 -5.02 -10.89
CA GLU A 140 12.93 -6.26 -10.98
C GLU A 140 11.52 -6.07 -10.40
N ALA A 141 11.38 -5.54 -9.19
CA ALA A 141 10.07 -5.29 -8.56
C ALA A 141 9.16 -4.37 -9.41
N VAL A 142 9.72 -3.29 -9.96
CA VAL A 142 8.99 -2.34 -10.81
C VAL A 142 8.60 -3.00 -12.13
N LYS A 143 9.51 -3.76 -12.75
CA LYS A 143 9.25 -4.50 -13.99
C LYS A 143 8.15 -5.55 -13.80
N ASP A 144 8.22 -6.35 -12.75
CA ASP A 144 7.26 -7.42 -12.45
C ASP A 144 5.87 -6.90 -12.13
N THR A 145 5.77 -5.65 -11.65
CA THR A 145 4.50 -4.99 -11.34
C THR A 145 4.12 -3.92 -12.36
N ARG A 146 4.75 -3.93 -13.55
CA ARG A 146 4.55 -2.89 -14.57
C ARG A 146 3.08 -2.77 -14.92
N GLY A 147 2.55 -1.54 -14.82
CA GLY A 147 1.14 -1.25 -15.09
C GLY A 147 0.14 -1.78 -14.04
N VAL A 148 0.60 -2.44 -12.97
CA VAL A 148 -0.27 -2.87 -11.86
C VAL A 148 -0.50 -1.69 -10.92
N VAL A 149 -1.77 -1.44 -10.61
CA VAL A 149 -2.26 -0.31 -9.82
C VAL A 149 -3.39 -0.77 -8.90
N ALA A 150 -3.59 -0.06 -7.79
CA ALA A 150 -4.72 -0.28 -6.89
C ALA A 150 -5.88 0.67 -7.23
N VAL A 151 -7.07 0.11 -7.39
CA VAL A 151 -8.27 0.84 -7.81
C VAL A 151 -9.46 0.49 -6.93
N TYR A 152 -10.31 1.48 -6.68
CA TYR A 152 -11.58 1.32 -5.99
C TYR A 152 -12.61 2.21 -6.66
N ASP A 153 -13.78 1.66 -6.96
CA ASP A 153 -14.90 2.40 -7.59
C ASP A 153 -14.49 3.15 -8.86
N GLY A 154 -13.74 2.45 -9.73
CA GLY A 154 -13.26 2.99 -11.02
C GLY A 154 -12.24 4.12 -10.91
N LYS A 155 -11.67 4.36 -9.72
CA LYS A 155 -10.69 5.41 -9.46
C LYS A 155 -9.41 4.83 -8.87
N PHE A 156 -8.27 5.49 -9.11
CA PHE A 156 -7.06 5.21 -8.36
C PHE A 156 -7.31 5.51 -6.87
N ILE A 157 -6.83 4.64 -5.98
CA ILE A 157 -7.00 4.87 -4.55
C ILE A 157 -6.07 5.97 -4.05
N ASN A 158 -6.38 6.53 -2.88
CA ASN A 158 -5.40 7.22 -2.06
C ASN A 158 -4.44 6.17 -1.48
N ALA A 159 -3.33 5.94 -2.18
CA ALA A 159 -2.32 4.94 -1.84
C ALA A 159 -1.40 5.41 -0.70
N TRP A 160 -1.98 5.69 0.47
CA TRP A 160 -1.24 6.09 1.65
C TRP A 160 -0.50 4.90 2.26
N PHE A 161 0.72 5.15 2.74
CA PHE A 161 1.55 4.18 3.45
C PHE A 161 2.37 4.92 4.53
N HIS A 162 2.96 4.15 5.44
CA HIS A 162 3.78 4.66 6.53
C HIS A 162 4.82 3.61 6.94
N SER A 163 5.83 4.02 7.71
CA SER A 163 6.98 3.17 8.06
C SER A 163 6.65 2.06 9.07
N HIS A 164 5.92 2.40 10.14
CA HIS A 164 5.63 1.47 11.23
C HIS A 164 4.25 1.76 11.86
N ALA A 165 3.41 0.73 11.97
CA ALA A 165 2.05 0.83 12.49
C ALA A 165 1.97 0.61 14.00
N ALA A 166 3.05 0.19 14.65
CA ALA A 166 3.07 -0.16 16.08
C ALA A 166 1.96 -1.16 16.48
N GLY A 167 1.67 -2.13 15.60
CA GLY A 167 0.70 -3.20 15.82
C GLY A 167 -0.70 -2.98 15.23
N GLN A 168 -1.08 -1.76 14.85
CA GLN A 168 -2.39 -1.46 14.29
C GLN A 168 -2.32 -0.24 13.36
N THR A 169 -2.86 -0.33 12.14
CA THR A 169 -2.86 0.81 11.23
C THR A 169 -3.83 1.90 11.70
N ALA A 170 -3.43 3.16 11.52
CA ALA A 170 -4.28 4.31 11.80
C ALA A 170 -5.25 4.61 10.63
N LEU A 171 -6.37 5.28 10.94
CA LEU A 171 -7.24 5.87 9.94
C LEU A 171 -6.63 7.16 9.37
N ALA A 172 -7.09 7.64 8.20
CA ALA A 172 -6.50 8.82 7.57
C ALA A 172 -6.84 10.12 8.31
N LYS A 173 -8.01 10.21 8.94
CA LYS A 173 -8.36 11.32 9.84
C LYS A 173 -7.39 11.46 10.99
N GLU A 174 -6.99 10.33 11.58
CA GLU A 174 -6.06 10.26 12.69
C GLU A 174 -4.63 10.53 12.23
N GLY A 175 -4.11 9.73 11.30
CA GLY A 175 -2.69 9.77 10.91
C GLY A 175 -2.32 10.91 9.96
N LEU A 176 -3.26 11.44 9.18
CA LEU A 176 -3.01 12.45 8.14
C LEU A 176 -3.83 13.72 8.32
N ASN A 177 -4.58 13.85 9.42
CA ASN A 177 -5.52 14.95 9.64
C ASN A 177 -6.50 15.14 8.46
N TYR A 178 -6.90 14.04 7.82
CA TYR A 178 -7.73 14.06 6.61
C TYR A 178 -9.11 14.63 6.91
N LYS A 179 -9.58 15.60 6.12
CA LYS A 179 -10.81 16.36 6.44
C LYS A 179 -12.09 15.76 5.86
N LYS A 180 -11.99 14.81 4.92
CA LYS A 180 -13.17 14.19 4.28
C LYS A 180 -13.56 12.90 5.02
N ALA A 181 -14.65 12.27 4.59
CA ALA A 181 -14.99 10.92 5.04
C ALA A 181 -13.88 9.93 4.69
N GLU A 182 -13.68 8.92 5.53
CA GLU A 182 -12.71 7.85 5.25
C GLU A 182 -13.09 7.14 3.94
N PRO A 183 -12.15 6.93 3.02
CA PRO A 183 -12.41 6.07 1.87
C PRO A 183 -12.77 4.64 2.34
N PRO A 184 -13.70 3.92 1.71
CA PRO A 184 -14.14 2.60 2.20
C PRO A 184 -13.04 1.52 2.30
N TYR A 185 -11.95 1.70 1.56
CA TYR A 185 -10.77 0.83 1.59
C TYR A 185 -9.75 1.22 2.67
N ILE A 186 -9.98 2.30 3.41
CA ILE A 186 -9.14 2.74 4.53
C ILE A 186 -9.85 2.32 5.82
N VAL A 187 -9.39 1.20 6.37
CA VAL A 187 -9.86 0.64 7.64
C VAL A 187 -8.66 0.35 8.53
N SER A 188 -8.84 0.49 9.83
CA SER A 188 -7.82 0.11 10.81
C SER A 188 -7.72 -1.41 10.88
N VAL A 189 -6.53 -1.95 10.62
CA VAL A 189 -6.25 -3.39 10.64
C VAL A 189 -5.06 -3.70 11.52
N LYS A 190 -5.06 -4.90 12.12
CA LYS A 190 -3.90 -5.40 12.87
C LYS A 190 -2.70 -5.50 11.93
N SER A 191 -1.58 -4.94 12.37
CA SER A 191 -0.30 -5.00 11.65
C SER A 191 0.66 -5.90 12.41
N ASN A 192 1.36 -6.78 11.68
CA ASN A 192 2.36 -7.69 12.25
C ASN A 192 3.79 -7.22 11.98
N ASP A 193 4.00 -5.90 11.90
CA ASP A 193 5.28 -5.28 11.60
C ASP A 193 6.18 -5.08 12.83
N SER A 194 5.61 -5.09 14.04
CA SER A 194 6.37 -4.87 15.29
C SER A 194 7.30 -6.00 15.72
N PRO A 195 7.02 -7.31 15.54
CA PRO A 195 7.95 -8.34 15.99
C PRO A 195 9.37 -8.19 15.41
N ASP A 196 9.45 -7.96 14.09
CA ASP A 196 10.71 -7.91 13.33
C ASP A 196 11.28 -6.48 13.16
N ALA A 197 10.57 -5.46 13.62
CA ALA A 197 11.06 -4.08 13.53
C ALA A 197 12.33 -3.87 14.41
N PRO A 198 13.29 -3.03 13.97
CA PRO A 198 14.45 -2.66 14.77
C PRO A 198 14.06 -2.06 16.13
N ALA A 199 14.87 -2.29 17.17
CA ALA A 199 14.58 -1.81 18.52
C ALA A 199 14.32 -0.29 18.59
N ASN A 200 15.09 0.50 17.85
CA ASN A 200 14.95 1.95 17.77
C ASN A 200 13.73 2.43 16.98
N VAL A 201 13.07 1.55 16.20
CA VAL A 201 11.79 1.84 15.54
C VAL A 201 10.64 1.52 16.48
N LYS A 202 10.75 0.42 17.23
CA LYS A 202 9.73 -0.03 18.20
C LYS A 202 9.66 0.87 19.43
N HIS A 203 10.83 1.31 19.90
CA HIS A 203 10.99 2.07 21.12
C HIS A 203 11.90 3.25 20.83
N TRP A 204 11.32 4.44 20.84
CA TRP A 204 12.05 5.69 20.78
C TRP A 204 11.50 6.65 21.82
N THR A 205 12.34 7.57 22.26
CA THR A 205 11.96 8.62 23.20
C THR A 205 12.55 9.92 22.70
N ALA A 206 11.76 10.99 22.74
CA ALA A 206 12.23 12.35 22.55
C ALA A 206 11.88 13.16 23.79
N THR A 207 12.84 13.95 24.26
CA THR A 207 12.67 14.81 25.44
C THR A 207 12.67 16.25 24.98
N PHE A 208 11.68 17.01 25.45
CA PHE A 208 11.56 18.43 25.19
C PHE A 208 11.48 19.18 26.52
N THR A 209 12.14 20.32 26.60
CA THR A 209 11.96 21.27 27.69
C THR A 209 10.56 21.86 27.66
N LYS A 210 10.06 22.26 28.83
CA LYS A 210 8.78 22.95 28.96
C LYS A 210 8.68 24.18 28.04
N SER A 211 9.77 24.94 27.92
CA SER A 211 9.86 26.12 27.06
C SER A 211 9.73 25.78 25.58
N GLU A 212 10.31 24.67 25.11
CA GLU A 212 10.15 24.20 23.72
C GLU A 212 8.69 23.87 23.41
N VAL A 213 8.00 23.17 24.33
CA VAL A 213 6.58 22.84 24.19
C VAL A 213 5.73 24.12 24.15
N ILE A 214 5.94 25.05 25.09
CA ILE A 214 5.23 26.35 25.13
C ILE A 214 5.45 27.14 23.82
N ASN A 215 6.68 27.21 23.33
CA ASN A 215 7.00 27.92 22.11
C ASN A 215 6.35 27.28 20.87
N ALA A 216 6.28 25.95 20.81
CA ALA A 216 5.57 25.25 19.75
C ALA A 216 4.05 25.54 19.77
N LEU A 217 3.42 25.49 20.96
CA LEU A 217 2.01 25.81 21.14
C LEU A 217 1.68 27.26 20.73
N LYS A 218 2.53 28.21 21.11
CA LYS A 218 2.39 29.62 20.68
C LYS A 218 2.45 29.78 19.17
N LYS A 219 3.36 29.08 18.49
CA LYS A 219 3.43 29.07 17.01
C LYS A 219 2.17 28.48 16.36
N MET A 220 1.50 27.55 17.03
CA MET A 220 0.21 27.00 16.61
C MET A 220 -0.98 27.94 16.91
N GLY A 221 -0.74 29.12 17.49
CA GLY A 221 -1.79 30.06 17.89
C GLY A 221 -2.50 29.68 19.19
N LEU A 222 -1.95 28.73 19.96
CA LEU A 222 -2.48 28.34 21.26
C LEU A 222 -1.82 29.20 22.34
N GLY A 223 -2.61 30.02 23.04
CA GLY A 223 -2.17 30.99 24.06
C GLY A 223 -1.74 30.37 25.40
N ILE A 224 -1.07 29.22 25.38
CA ILE A 224 -0.61 28.52 26.58
C ILE A 224 0.72 29.14 27.02
N ASN A 225 0.73 29.78 28.18
CA ASN A 225 1.92 30.44 28.74
C ASN A 225 2.65 29.57 29.76
N ASP A 226 1.98 28.60 30.36
CA ASP A 226 2.54 27.67 31.34
C ASP A 226 1.70 26.40 31.45
N PHE A 227 2.32 25.28 31.89
CA PHE A 227 1.61 24.05 32.26
C PHE A 227 2.36 23.29 33.36
N LYS A 228 1.64 22.63 34.27
CA LYS A 228 2.24 21.84 35.37
C LYS A 228 2.19 20.33 35.14
N THR A 229 1.32 19.88 34.24
CA THR A 229 1.09 18.47 33.89
C THR A 229 0.84 18.37 32.38
N VAL A 230 1.14 17.21 31.80
CA VAL A 230 0.94 16.86 30.37
C VAL A 230 -0.14 15.80 30.28
#